data_AF-A0A537RWX8-F1
#
_entry.id   AF-A0A537RWX8-F1
#
_cell.length_a   1.000
_cell.length_b   1.000
_cell.length_c   1.000
_cell.angle_alpha   90.00
_cell.angle_beta   90.00
_cell.angle_gamma   90.00
#
_symmetry.space_group_name_H-M   'P 1'
#
loop_
_entity.id
_entity.type
_entity.pdbx_description
1 polymer ?
#
loop_
_entity_poly.entity_id
_entity_poly.type
_entity_poly.pdbx_seq_one_letter_code
_entity_poly.pdbx_strand_id
1 'polypeptide(L)'
;MPIEDADRKRIVQAIRTYIARERISREEFARRTRLGKSTVDKLVVGIFSEKTILQIEAQTKISLLGSSPAVEAAGDDFGRYTKEDTKNYIGEYVFARPSFHEDGLIHAFHMEIVWDREASALLVKEVAAGKKVPPQFGKIYIPRASMHLFILSNEQGWLKEVIFSQIDVYKRMKGIMLTMGHAFANVYTPVAMPAIMNKYDKIDANMVGKIDPRSRMYEEYNQDLLAVEQSQYAKWIRLKQI
;
A
#
# COMPACT_ATOMS: atom_id res chain seq x y z
N MET A 1 -7.83 -4.44 -33.56
CA MET A 1 -6.53 -4.93 -33.02
C MET A 1 -6.79 -6.36 -32.56
N PRO A 2 -5.97 -7.39 -32.82
CA PRO A 2 -6.37 -8.75 -32.45
C PRO A 2 -6.63 -8.84 -30.94
N ILE A 3 -7.79 -9.37 -30.55
CA ILE A 3 -8.11 -9.64 -29.14
C ILE A 3 -7.15 -10.73 -28.67
N GLU A 4 -6.28 -10.41 -27.71
CA GLU A 4 -5.34 -11.38 -27.14
C GLU A 4 -6.06 -12.50 -26.37
N ASP A 5 -5.44 -13.68 -26.27
CA ASP A 5 -6.06 -14.84 -25.60
C ASP A 5 -6.36 -14.59 -24.12
N ALA A 6 -5.57 -13.75 -23.46
CA ALA A 6 -5.81 -13.32 -22.08
C ALA A 6 -7.11 -12.50 -21.96
N ASP A 7 -7.33 -11.55 -22.86
CA ASP A 7 -8.56 -10.76 -22.93
C ASP A 7 -9.78 -11.60 -23.27
N ARG A 8 -9.60 -12.60 -24.15
CA ARG A 8 -10.66 -13.53 -24.52
C ARG A 8 -11.19 -14.28 -23.29
N LYS A 9 -10.31 -14.82 -22.44
CA LYS A 9 -10.70 -15.49 -21.18
C LYS A 9 -11.38 -14.52 -20.20
N ARG A 10 -10.86 -13.29 -20.07
CA ARG A 10 -11.42 -12.25 -19.20
C ARG A 10 -12.86 -11.89 -19.59
N ILE A 11 -13.09 -11.67 -20.89
CA ILE A 11 -14.40 -11.34 -21.45
C ILE A 11 -15.40 -12.48 -21.20
N VAL A 12 -15.01 -13.75 -21.42
CA VAL A 12 -15.86 -14.91 -21.12
C VAL A 12 -16.29 -14.91 -19.65
N GLN A 13 -15.35 -14.67 -18.74
CA GLN A 13 -15.63 -14.67 -17.31
C GLN A 13 -16.54 -13.52 -16.89
N ALA A 14 -16.36 -12.32 -17.47
CA ALA A 14 -17.22 -11.17 -17.23
C ALA A 14 -18.67 -11.46 -17.63
N ILE A 15 -18.87 -12.09 -18.80
CA ILE A 15 -20.20 -12.48 -19.29
C ILE A 15 -20.84 -13.55 -18.38
N ARG A 16 -20.09 -14.58 -17.98
CA ARG A 16 -20.60 -15.63 -17.07
C ARG A 16 -21.03 -15.03 -15.73
N THR A 17 -20.21 -14.13 -15.18
CA THR A 17 -20.51 -13.41 -13.93
C THR A 17 -21.76 -12.57 -14.06
N TYR A 18 -21.94 -11.86 -15.18
CA TYR A 18 -23.14 -11.06 -15.44
C TYR A 18 -24.41 -11.93 -15.46
N ILE A 19 -24.39 -13.03 -16.22
CA ILE A 19 -25.53 -13.97 -16.31
C ILE A 19 -25.89 -14.53 -14.92
N ALA A 20 -24.88 -14.91 -14.14
CA ALA A 20 -25.07 -15.44 -12.78
C ALA A 20 -25.63 -14.38 -11.82
N ARG A 21 -25.07 -13.16 -11.84
CA ARG A 21 -25.49 -12.03 -10.98
C ARG A 21 -26.93 -11.61 -11.26
N GLU A 22 -27.31 -11.50 -12.52
CA GLU A 22 -28.66 -11.13 -12.95
C GLU A 22 -29.67 -12.29 -12.86
N ARG A 23 -29.19 -13.50 -12.52
CA ARG A 23 -30.01 -14.73 -12.42
C ARG A 23 -30.83 -15.02 -13.69
N ILE A 24 -30.24 -14.79 -14.85
CA ILE A 24 -30.88 -15.01 -16.15
C ILE A 24 -30.33 -16.25 -16.86
N SER A 25 -31.11 -16.84 -17.76
CA SER A 25 -30.63 -17.93 -18.63
C SER A 25 -29.79 -17.38 -19.80
N ARG A 26 -29.04 -18.26 -20.48
CA ARG A 26 -28.34 -17.89 -21.73
C ARG A 26 -29.30 -17.44 -22.83
N GLU A 27 -30.51 -18.02 -22.86
CA GLU A 27 -31.56 -17.62 -23.80
C GLU A 27 -32.09 -16.22 -23.50
N GLU A 28 -32.31 -15.91 -22.22
CA GLU A 28 -32.72 -14.58 -21.81
C GLU A 28 -31.61 -13.55 -22.05
N PHE A 29 -30.35 -13.91 -21.84
CA PHE A 29 -29.20 -13.08 -22.20
C PHE A 29 -29.12 -12.82 -23.72
N ALA A 30 -29.36 -13.84 -24.54
CA ALA A 30 -29.42 -13.73 -25.99
C ALA A 30 -30.52 -12.75 -26.43
N ARG A 31 -31.71 -12.86 -25.82
CA ARG A 31 -32.84 -11.96 -26.06
C ARG A 31 -32.50 -10.50 -25.69
N ARG A 32 -31.91 -10.28 -24.51
CA ARG A 32 -31.52 -8.93 -24.03
C ARG A 32 -30.45 -8.26 -24.90
N THR A 33 -29.48 -9.03 -25.38
CA THR A 33 -28.38 -8.53 -26.22
C THR A 33 -28.69 -8.52 -27.72
N ARG A 34 -29.89 -8.97 -28.11
CA ARG A 34 -30.29 -9.18 -29.52
C ARG A 34 -29.31 -10.08 -30.28
N LEU A 35 -28.74 -11.06 -29.59
CA LEU A 35 -27.86 -12.06 -30.15
C LEU A 35 -28.63 -13.37 -30.38
N GLY A 36 -28.21 -14.15 -31.38
CA GLY A 36 -28.72 -15.52 -31.55
C GLY A 36 -28.18 -16.45 -30.45
N LYS A 37 -28.97 -17.47 -30.06
CA LYS A 37 -28.58 -18.48 -29.06
C LYS A 37 -27.21 -19.13 -29.38
N SER A 38 -26.99 -19.50 -30.64
CA SER A 38 -25.70 -20.04 -31.10
C SER A 38 -24.53 -19.07 -30.93
N THR A 39 -24.76 -17.76 -31.08
CA THR A 39 -23.74 -16.72 -30.86
C THR A 39 -23.39 -16.61 -29.39
N VAL A 40 -24.38 -16.71 -28.49
CA VAL A 40 -24.13 -16.72 -27.03
C VAL A 40 -23.40 -17.99 -26.61
N ASP A 41 -23.71 -19.16 -27.18
CA ASP A 41 -22.99 -20.39 -26.86
C ASP A 41 -21.52 -20.32 -27.30
N LYS A 42 -21.26 -19.80 -28.50
CA LYS A 42 -19.89 -19.50 -28.99
C LYS A 42 -19.18 -18.49 -28.09
N LEU A 43 -19.89 -17.45 -27.65
CA LEU A 43 -19.37 -16.41 -26.78
C LEU A 43 -18.90 -16.98 -25.42
N VAL A 44 -19.65 -17.90 -24.82
CA VAL A 44 -19.32 -18.52 -23.52
C VAL A 44 -18.15 -19.49 -23.58
N VAL A 45 -17.81 -20.02 -24.77
CA VAL A 45 -16.60 -20.84 -25.00
C VAL A 45 -15.43 -20.01 -25.54
N GLY A 46 -15.58 -18.69 -25.60
CA GLY A 46 -14.52 -17.80 -26.02
C GLY A 46 -14.37 -17.67 -27.52
N ILE A 47 -15.42 -17.82 -28.32
CA ILE A 47 -15.42 -17.58 -29.77
C ILE A 47 -16.35 -16.40 -30.07
N PHE A 48 -15.77 -15.26 -30.42
CA PHE A 48 -16.51 -14.02 -30.70
C PHE A 48 -15.64 -13.00 -31.42
N SER A 49 -16.30 -12.03 -32.06
CA SER A 49 -15.70 -10.89 -32.76
C SER A 49 -15.81 -9.60 -31.94
N GLU A 50 -14.99 -8.59 -32.23
CA GLU A 50 -15.12 -7.25 -31.63
C GLU A 50 -16.54 -6.68 -31.79
N LYS A 51 -17.15 -6.87 -32.98
CA LYS A 51 -18.54 -6.45 -33.27
C LYS A 51 -19.54 -7.08 -32.30
N THR A 52 -19.35 -8.34 -31.94
CA THR A 52 -20.21 -9.04 -30.96
C THR A 52 -20.07 -8.39 -29.58
N ILE A 53 -18.87 -7.96 -29.20
CA ILE A 53 -18.63 -7.33 -27.90
C ILE A 53 -19.25 -5.94 -27.83
N LEU A 54 -19.05 -5.10 -28.84
CA LEU A 54 -19.67 -3.77 -28.93
C LEU A 54 -21.20 -3.85 -28.86
N GLN A 55 -21.80 -4.86 -29.50
CA GLN A 55 -23.24 -5.09 -29.43
C GLN A 55 -23.70 -5.45 -28.01
N ILE A 56 -22.91 -6.24 -27.27
CA ILE A 56 -23.21 -6.55 -25.87
C ILE A 56 -23.11 -5.27 -25.04
N GLU A 57 -22.02 -4.51 -25.13
CA GLU A 57 -21.86 -3.22 -24.40
C GLU A 57 -22.96 -2.19 -24.73
N ALA A 58 -23.51 -2.21 -25.95
CA ALA A 58 -24.61 -1.33 -26.34
C ALA A 58 -25.95 -1.72 -25.70
N GLN A 59 -26.18 -3.01 -25.45
CA GLN A 59 -27.44 -3.53 -24.89
C GLN A 59 -27.35 -3.83 -23.39
N THR A 60 -26.14 -3.90 -22.86
CA THR A 60 -25.85 -4.19 -21.45
C THR A 60 -24.94 -3.09 -20.93
N LYS A 61 -25.23 -2.54 -19.74
CA LYS A 61 -24.41 -1.47 -19.14
C LYS A 61 -23.01 -1.93 -18.66
N ILE A 62 -22.50 -3.04 -19.19
CA ILE A 62 -21.18 -3.57 -18.85
C ILE A 62 -20.19 -3.20 -19.95
N SER A 63 -18.98 -2.77 -19.57
CA SER A 63 -17.88 -2.63 -20.51
C SER A 63 -17.05 -3.91 -20.52
N LEU A 64 -16.84 -4.45 -21.71
CA LEU A 64 -16.14 -5.69 -22.02
C LEU A 64 -14.83 -5.42 -22.78
N LEU A 65 -14.77 -4.40 -23.63
CA LEU A 65 -13.56 -3.95 -24.34
C LEU A 65 -12.76 -2.89 -23.57
N GLY A 66 -13.35 -2.32 -22.50
CA GLY A 66 -12.79 -1.19 -21.76
C GLY A 66 -12.62 -1.47 -20.27
N SER A 67 -12.10 -2.63 -19.92
CA SER A 67 -11.58 -2.84 -18.57
C SER A 67 -10.43 -3.84 -18.63
N SER A 68 -9.22 -3.35 -18.91
CA SER A 68 -8.04 -3.87 -18.18
C SER A 68 -8.48 -4.08 -16.73
N PRO A 69 -8.06 -5.17 -16.04
CA PRO A 69 -8.45 -5.39 -14.65
C PRO A 69 -8.37 -4.05 -13.94
N ALA A 70 -9.50 -3.54 -13.42
CA ALA A 70 -9.62 -2.16 -12.98
C ALA A 70 -8.36 -1.85 -12.17
N VAL A 71 -7.48 -1.01 -12.73
CA VAL A 71 -6.15 -0.81 -12.16
C VAL A 71 -6.44 -0.24 -10.79
N GLU A 72 -6.25 -1.06 -9.75
CA GLU A 72 -6.47 -0.63 -8.37
C GLU A 72 -5.43 0.47 -8.15
N ALA A 73 -5.88 1.71 -8.26
CA ALA A 73 -5.04 2.91 -8.31
C ALA A 73 -5.39 3.79 -7.14
N ALA A 74 -4.36 4.46 -6.61
CA ALA A 74 -4.53 5.30 -5.47
C ALA A 74 -5.26 6.59 -5.87
N GLY A 75 -6.01 7.17 -4.93
CA GLY A 75 -6.61 8.48 -5.11
C GLY A 75 -5.59 9.57 -5.48
N ASP A 76 -6.08 10.68 -6.02
CA ASP A 76 -5.25 11.81 -6.48
C ASP A 76 -4.31 12.32 -5.40
N ASP A 77 -4.82 12.47 -4.18
CA ASP A 77 -4.08 12.98 -3.04
C ASP A 77 -2.92 12.06 -2.63
N PHE A 78 -2.95 10.77 -2.99
CA PHE A 78 -1.90 9.80 -2.66
C PHE A 78 -0.81 9.69 -3.73
N GLY A 79 -0.95 10.38 -4.86
CA GLY A 79 0.02 10.38 -5.97
C GLY A 79 -0.34 9.51 -7.16
N ARG A 80 -1.53 8.89 -7.17
CA ARG A 80 -2.05 8.00 -8.24
C ARG A 80 -1.17 6.79 -8.58
N TYR A 81 -0.40 6.27 -7.61
CA TYR A 81 0.31 5.01 -7.80
C TYR A 81 -0.66 3.84 -7.97
N THR A 82 -0.25 2.79 -8.67
CA THR A 82 -1.08 1.58 -8.80
C THR A 82 -0.67 0.54 -7.76
N LYS A 83 -1.60 -0.32 -7.37
CA LYS A 83 -1.33 -1.47 -6.51
C LYS A 83 -0.27 -2.40 -7.10
N GLU A 84 -0.28 -2.56 -8.42
CA GLU A 84 0.68 -3.43 -9.11
C GLU A 84 2.10 -2.85 -9.03
N ASP A 85 2.25 -1.54 -9.27
CA ASP A 85 3.56 -0.86 -9.18
C ASP A 85 4.10 -0.81 -7.76
N THR A 86 3.20 -0.91 -6.77
CA THR A 86 3.54 -0.82 -5.35
C THR A 86 3.45 -2.15 -4.59
N LYS A 87 3.31 -3.26 -5.30
CA LYS A 87 3.20 -4.61 -4.70
C LYS A 87 4.40 -4.97 -3.83
N ASN A 88 5.58 -4.44 -4.15
CA ASN A 88 6.81 -4.64 -3.38
C ASN A 88 6.76 -4.00 -1.98
N TYR A 89 5.89 -3.01 -1.76
CA TYR A 89 5.67 -2.40 -0.44
C TYR A 89 4.72 -3.21 0.44
N ILE A 90 3.92 -4.13 -0.10
CA ILE A 90 2.97 -4.92 0.70
C ILE A 90 3.73 -5.99 1.49
N GLY A 91 3.47 -6.10 2.80
CA GLY A 91 4.06 -7.12 3.67
C GLY A 91 4.38 -6.64 5.09
N GLU A 92 5.29 -7.36 5.75
CA GLU A 92 5.65 -7.19 7.17
C GLU A 92 6.92 -6.36 7.34
N TYR A 93 6.90 -5.47 8.33
CA TYR A 93 7.96 -4.51 8.58
C TYR A 93 8.28 -4.37 10.07
N VAL A 94 9.53 -4.03 10.37
CA VAL A 94 9.90 -3.38 11.62
C VAL A 94 10.04 -1.90 11.36
N PHE A 95 9.24 -1.09 12.05
CA PHE A 95 9.47 0.34 12.18
C PHE A 95 10.28 0.60 13.44
N ALA A 96 11.45 1.24 13.33
CA ALA A 96 12.31 1.52 14.48
C ALA A 96 12.75 2.98 14.53
N ARG A 97 12.88 3.49 15.76
CA ARG A 97 13.32 4.85 16.06
C ARG A 97 14.01 4.92 17.44
N PRO A 98 14.84 5.95 17.71
CA PRO A 98 15.44 6.16 19.04
C PRO A 98 14.38 6.41 20.13
N SER A 99 14.68 6.10 21.38
CA SER A 99 13.84 6.47 22.52
C SER A 99 13.67 7.98 22.65
N PHE A 100 12.50 8.43 23.14
CA PHE A 100 12.29 9.84 23.49
C PHE A 100 12.98 10.21 24.82
N HIS A 101 13.28 9.22 25.66
CA HIS A 101 13.67 9.46 27.07
C HIS A 101 14.93 8.73 27.51
N GLU A 102 15.33 7.67 26.81
CA GLU A 102 16.42 6.78 27.22
C GLU A 102 17.50 6.76 26.13
N ASP A 103 18.65 7.40 26.39
CA ASP A 103 19.77 7.43 25.45
C ASP A 103 20.24 6.01 25.09
N GLY A 104 20.48 5.80 23.80
CA GLY A 104 20.95 4.51 23.30
C GLY A 104 19.90 3.40 23.35
N LEU A 105 18.64 3.65 23.70
CA LEU A 105 17.55 2.69 23.55
C LEU A 105 16.82 2.90 22.22
N ILE A 106 16.50 1.81 21.51
CA ILE A 106 15.68 1.85 20.29
C ILE A 106 14.31 1.24 20.59
N HIS A 107 13.25 1.85 20.08
CA HIS A 107 11.92 1.23 20.07
C HIS A 107 11.59 0.74 18.67
N ALA A 108 11.21 -0.52 18.59
CA ALA A 108 10.85 -1.21 17.36
C ALA A 108 9.40 -1.69 17.43
N PHE A 109 8.66 -1.55 16.33
CA PHE A 109 7.24 -1.85 16.22
C PHE A 109 7.01 -2.77 15.03
N HIS A 110 6.16 -3.78 15.22
CA HIS A 110 5.72 -4.64 14.12
C HIS A 110 4.67 -3.88 13.31
N MET A 111 4.95 -3.64 12.04
CA MET A 111 4.03 -2.97 11.12
C MET A 111 3.66 -3.88 9.95
N GLU A 112 2.44 -3.73 9.43
CA GLU A 112 1.97 -4.36 8.21
C GLU A 112 1.56 -3.28 7.21
N ILE A 113 2.02 -3.41 5.96
CA ILE A 113 1.57 -2.58 4.85
C ILE A 113 0.62 -3.38 3.98
N VAL A 114 -0.59 -2.87 3.79
CA VAL A 114 -1.64 -3.51 2.99
C VAL A 114 -2.25 -2.53 2.00
N TRP A 115 -2.73 -3.06 0.87
CA TRP A 115 -3.62 -2.30 0.00
C TRP A 115 -5.03 -2.29 0.56
N ASP A 116 -5.59 -1.10 0.74
CA ASP A 116 -6.97 -0.92 1.19
C ASP A 116 -7.84 -0.43 0.03
N ARG A 117 -8.88 -1.21 -0.29
CA ARG A 117 -9.79 -0.93 -1.42
C ARG A 117 -10.74 0.22 -1.14
N GLU A 118 -11.12 0.44 0.12
CA GLU A 118 -12.05 1.49 0.50
C GLU A 118 -11.35 2.85 0.47
N ALA A 119 -10.17 2.93 1.07
CA ALA A 119 -9.30 4.11 1.03
C ALA A 119 -8.67 4.33 -0.36
N SER A 120 -8.65 3.30 -1.22
CA SER A 120 -7.91 3.30 -2.49
C SER A 120 -6.48 3.81 -2.28
N ALA A 121 -5.74 3.13 -1.39
CA ALA A 121 -4.36 3.49 -1.02
C ALA A 121 -3.68 2.34 -0.28
N LEU A 122 -2.35 2.42 -0.15
CA LEU A 122 -1.61 1.63 0.84
C LEU A 122 -1.80 2.22 2.23
N LEU A 123 -2.09 1.33 3.19
CA LEU A 123 -2.20 1.64 4.61
C LEU A 123 -1.08 0.97 5.38
N VAL A 124 -0.61 1.64 6.43
CA VAL A 124 0.30 1.06 7.43
C VAL A 124 -0.50 0.81 8.70
N LYS A 125 -0.36 -0.40 9.25
CA LYS A 125 -1.01 -0.80 10.50
C LYS A 125 0.07 -1.28 11.44
N GLU A 126 -0.01 -0.90 12.72
CA GLU A 126 0.76 -1.60 13.73
C GLU A 126 0.12 -2.99 13.92
N VAL A 127 0.91 -4.05 14.06
CA VAL A 127 0.40 -5.38 14.39
C VAL A 127 0.43 -5.51 15.91
N ALA A 128 -0.72 -5.76 16.53
CA ALA A 128 -0.82 -5.72 17.97
C ALA A 128 -0.03 -6.85 18.62
N ALA A 129 0.78 -6.49 19.61
CA ALA A 129 1.23 -7.41 20.64
C ALA A 129 0.06 -7.71 21.61
N GLY A 130 -0.85 -8.62 21.24
CA GLY A 130 -1.92 -9.11 22.13
C GLY A 130 -3.35 -8.78 21.70
N LYS A 131 -4.28 -8.59 22.67
CA LYS A 131 -5.74 -8.56 22.45
C LYS A 131 -6.36 -7.21 22.05
N LYS A 132 -5.60 -6.12 21.94
CA LYS A 132 -6.15 -4.82 21.50
C LYS A 132 -6.00 -4.72 19.99
N VAL A 133 -7.09 -4.38 19.29
CA VAL A 133 -7.02 -4.03 17.87
C VAL A 133 -6.12 -2.79 17.76
N PRO A 134 -4.99 -2.88 17.07
CA PRO A 134 -4.09 -1.75 16.95
C PRO A 134 -4.74 -0.70 16.03
N PRO A 135 -4.63 0.58 16.38
CA PRO A 135 -5.09 1.63 15.48
C PRO A 135 -4.30 1.57 14.17
N GLN A 136 -4.94 1.97 13.08
CA GLN A 136 -4.25 2.29 11.84
C GLN A 136 -3.07 3.23 12.15
N PHE A 137 -1.86 2.87 11.73
CA PHE A 137 -0.69 3.72 11.91
C PHE A 137 -0.66 4.83 10.87
N GLY A 138 -1.11 4.63 9.63
CA GLY A 138 -1.18 5.72 8.67
C GLY A 138 -1.59 5.34 7.25
N LYS A 139 -1.56 6.34 6.37
CA LYS A 139 -1.74 6.18 4.91
C LYS A 139 -0.42 6.52 4.20
N ILE A 140 -0.13 5.82 3.11
CA ILE A 140 1.10 6.04 2.32
C ILE A 140 0.81 6.91 1.11
N TYR A 141 1.64 7.94 0.93
CA TYR A 141 1.64 8.86 -0.19
C TYR A 141 2.94 8.66 -0.97
N ILE A 142 2.83 8.44 -2.28
CA ILE A 142 3.98 8.23 -3.16
C ILE A 142 3.85 9.18 -4.34
N PRO A 143 4.45 10.38 -4.26
CA PRO A 143 4.42 11.32 -5.36
C PRO A 143 5.14 10.76 -6.59
N ARG A 144 4.65 11.11 -7.78
CA ARG A 144 5.29 10.68 -9.04
C ARG A 144 6.72 11.22 -9.11
N ALA A 145 7.64 10.37 -9.57
CA ALA A 145 9.07 10.70 -9.73
C ALA A 145 9.79 11.14 -8.44
N SER A 146 9.22 10.85 -7.26
CA SER A 146 9.88 11.08 -5.98
C SER A 146 10.73 9.88 -5.59
N MET A 147 11.94 10.13 -5.09
CA MET A 147 12.76 9.10 -4.42
C MET A 147 12.31 8.80 -2.99
N HIS A 148 11.25 9.48 -2.53
CA HIS A 148 10.71 9.39 -1.19
C HIS A 148 9.21 9.12 -1.19
N LEU A 149 8.75 8.49 -0.12
CA LEU A 149 7.35 8.31 0.23
C LEU A 149 7.07 8.94 1.59
N PHE A 150 5.78 9.19 1.84
CA PHE A 150 5.31 9.82 3.05
C PHE A 150 4.30 8.92 3.73
N ILE A 151 4.35 8.85 5.05
CA ILE A 151 3.36 8.18 5.88
C ILE A 151 2.78 9.24 6.80
N LEU A 152 1.46 9.40 6.73
CA LEU A 152 0.74 10.31 7.61
C LEU A 152 -0.20 9.50 8.51
N SER A 153 0.01 9.59 9.82
CA SER A 153 -0.92 9.10 10.84
C SER A 153 -1.80 10.24 11.33
N ASN A 154 -3.05 9.94 11.67
CA ASN A 154 -3.89 10.85 12.45
C ASN A 154 -4.66 10.06 13.50
N GLU A 155 -4.29 10.24 14.77
CA GLU A 155 -4.99 9.65 15.90
C GLU A 155 -5.64 10.77 16.71
N GLN A 156 -6.93 11.03 16.47
CA GLN A 156 -7.71 12.06 17.18
C GLN A 156 -7.06 13.46 17.13
N GLY A 157 -6.43 13.82 16.01
CA GLY A 157 -5.71 15.09 15.84
C GLY A 157 -4.22 15.03 16.15
N TRP A 158 -3.73 13.94 16.73
CA TRP A 158 -2.30 13.70 16.89
C TRP A 158 -1.70 13.17 15.59
N LEU A 159 -0.97 14.06 14.91
CA LEU A 159 -0.30 13.74 13.65
C LEU A 159 1.11 13.19 13.90
N LYS A 160 1.46 12.18 13.10
CA LYS A 160 2.84 11.72 12.91
C LYS A 160 3.07 11.72 11.42
N GLU A 161 4.11 12.40 10.99
CA GLU A 161 4.55 12.38 9.61
C GLU A 161 5.89 11.64 9.56
N VAL A 162 6.03 10.73 8.60
CA VAL A 162 7.31 10.08 8.32
C VAL A 162 7.61 10.24 6.85
N ILE A 163 8.81 10.71 6.54
CA ILE A 163 9.34 10.79 5.18
C ILE A 163 10.42 9.73 5.07
N PHE A 164 10.24 8.78 4.15
CA PHE A 164 11.16 7.68 3.93
C PHE A 164 11.69 7.72 2.50
N SER A 165 12.90 7.21 2.27
CA SER A 165 13.31 6.76 0.94
C SER A 165 12.34 5.70 0.40
N GLN A 166 12.32 5.53 -0.92
CA GLN A 166 11.76 4.30 -1.49
C GLN A 166 12.50 3.06 -0.95
N ILE A 167 11.82 1.91 -1.02
CA ILE A 167 12.39 0.64 -0.57
C ILE A 167 13.57 0.24 -1.46
N ASP A 168 14.71 -0.02 -0.83
CA ASP A 168 15.92 -0.44 -1.54
C ASP A 168 15.95 -1.96 -1.80
N VAL A 169 17.02 -2.42 -2.47
CA VAL A 169 17.25 -3.84 -2.77
C VAL A 169 17.44 -4.71 -1.53
N TYR A 170 17.81 -4.11 -0.38
CA TYR A 170 17.95 -4.77 0.92
C TYR A 170 16.65 -4.71 1.74
N LYS A 171 15.56 -4.26 1.12
CA LYS A 171 14.25 -4.07 1.70
C LYS A 171 14.24 -3.06 2.88
N ARG A 172 15.10 -2.04 2.81
CA ARG A 172 15.22 -0.99 3.83
C ARG A 172 14.62 0.32 3.33
N MET A 173 14.00 1.05 4.24
CA MET A 173 13.58 2.43 4.05
C MET A 173 14.11 3.26 5.21
N LYS A 174 14.73 4.39 4.90
CA LYS A 174 15.43 5.25 5.87
C LYS A 174 14.95 6.68 5.70
N GLY A 175 14.80 7.41 6.79
CA GLY A 175 14.33 8.78 6.73
C GLY A 175 14.00 9.37 8.09
N ILE A 176 13.11 10.37 8.10
CA ILE A 176 12.84 11.20 9.28
C ILE A 176 11.37 11.08 9.71
N MET A 177 11.16 11.02 11.02
CA MET A 177 9.85 11.11 11.65
C MET A 177 9.70 12.48 12.33
N LEU A 178 8.56 13.11 12.12
CA LEU A 178 8.10 14.33 12.76
C LEU A 178 6.86 14.02 13.61
N THR A 179 6.92 14.34 14.90
CA THR A 179 5.81 14.10 15.82
C THR A 179 5.90 15.00 17.05
N MET A 180 5.00 14.78 18.00
CA MET A 180 5.04 15.38 19.33
C MET A 180 5.66 14.37 20.30
N GLY A 181 6.84 14.71 20.83
CA GLY A 181 7.49 13.97 21.90
C GLY A 181 7.00 14.46 23.25
N HIS A 182 6.89 13.56 24.23
CA HIS A 182 6.65 13.94 25.61
C HIS A 182 7.89 14.64 26.16
N ALA A 183 7.78 15.92 26.53
CA ALA A 183 8.91 16.68 27.05
C ALA A 183 8.99 16.55 28.59
N PHE A 184 7.90 16.89 29.27
CA PHE A 184 7.74 16.78 30.73
C PHE A 184 6.27 17.00 31.13
N ALA A 185 5.77 16.33 32.18
CA ALA A 185 4.40 16.45 32.67
C ALA A 185 3.32 16.29 31.56
N ASN A 186 2.55 17.32 31.25
CA ASN A 186 1.58 17.33 30.13
C ASN A 186 2.09 18.16 28.94
N VAL A 187 3.36 18.53 28.93
CA VAL A 187 3.99 19.32 27.86
C VAL A 187 4.54 18.39 26.81
N TYR A 188 4.04 18.55 25.59
CA TYR A 188 4.58 17.93 24.41
C TYR A 188 5.40 18.94 23.61
N THR A 189 6.53 18.50 23.07
CA THR A 189 7.34 19.31 22.17
C THR A 189 7.38 18.68 20.79
N PRO A 190 7.40 19.47 19.70
CA PRO A 190 7.73 18.95 18.39
C PRO A 190 9.11 18.29 18.42
N VAL A 191 9.21 17.12 17.81
CA VAL A 191 10.46 16.36 17.70
C VAL A 191 10.60 15.84 16.28
N ALA A 192 11.85 15.87 15.82
CA ALA A 192 12.28 15.33 14.55
C ALA A 192 13.38 14.31 14.83
N MET A 193 13.28 13.10 14.31
CA MET A 193 14.26 12.05 14.59
C MET A 193 14.44 11.10 13.41
N PRO A 194 15.60 10.42 13.31
CA PRO A 194 15.74 9.33 12.35
C PRO A 194 14.74 8.22 12.66
N ALA A 195 14.20 7.64 11.60
CA ALA A 195 13.37 6.45 11.64
C ALA A 195 13.78 5.52 10.50
N ILE A 196 13.47 4.23 10.67
CA ILE A 196 13.68 3.21 9.65
C ILE A 196 12.43 2.34 9.53
N MET A 197 12.20 1.79 8.35
CA MET A 197 11.16 0.81 8.12
C MET A 197 11.69 -0.32 7.23
N ASN A 198 12.00 -1.44 7.87
CA ASN A 198 12.72 -2.55 7.27
C ASN A 198 11.77 -3.72 7.05
N LYS A 199 11.68 -4.23 5.81
CA LYS A 199 10.81 -5.34 5.47
C LYS A 199 11.46 -6.67 5.84
N TYR A 200 10.67 -7.58 6.38
CA TYR A 200 11.09 -8.96 6.65
C TYR A 200 10.06 -9.94 6.12
N ASP A 201 10.51 -11.17 5.85
CA ASP A 201 9.59 -12.25 5.44
C ASP A 201 8.87 -12.84 6.66
N LYS A 202 9.47 -12.70 7.86
CA LYS A 202 8.87 -13.06 9.15
C LYS A 202 9.42 -12.16 10.24
N ILE A 203 8.55 -11.74 11.17
CA ILE A 203 8.90 -10.96 12.36
C ILE A 203 8.87 -11.87 13.58
N ASP A 204 9.98 -11.92 14.31
CA ASP A 204 10.10 -12.65 15.57
C ASP A 204 10.05 -11.68 16.77
N ALA A 205 9.72 -12.22 17.95
CA ALA A 205 9.50 -11.41 19.16
C ALA A 205 10.73 -10.61 19.62
N ASN A 206 11.95 -11.04 19.26
CA ASN A 206 13.19 -10.34 19.58
C ASN A 206 13.51 -9.16 18.64
N MET A 207 12.70 -8.97 17.59
CA MET A 207 12.87 -7.89 16.61
C MET A 207 12.10 -6.62 16.96
N VAL A 208 11.19 -6.70 17.94
CA VAL A 208 10.24 -5.63 18.28
C VAL A 208 10.24 -5.37 19.78
N GLY A 209 9.69 -4.23 20.19
CA GLY A 209 9.69 -3.76 21.56
C GLY A 209 10.91 -2.88 21.89
N LYS A 210 11.43 -3.01 23.12
CA LYS A 210 12.62 -2.30 23.59
C LYS A 210 13.87 -3.03 23.11
N ILE A 211 14.68 -2.35 22.30
CA ILE A 211 15.92 -2.86 21.73
C ILE A 211 17.08 -2.11 22.40
N ASP A 212 17.64 -2.73 23.43
CA ASP A 212 18.81 -2.22 24.14
C ASP A 212 20.13 -2.76 23.54
N PRO A 213 21.31 -2.23 23.90
CA PRO A 213 22.61 -2.64 23.35
C PRO A 213 22.95 -4.13 23.45
N ARG A 214 22.29 -4.90 24.32
CA ARG A 214 22.47 -6.35 24.45
C ARG A 214 21.59 -7.14 23.48
N SER A 215 20.61 -6.51 22.85
CA SER A 215 19.77 -7.14 21.84
C SER A 215 20.58 -7.44 20.58
N ARG A 216 20.33 -8.61 19.98
CA ARG A 216 20.94 -9.01 18.71
C ARG A 216 20.62 -8.04 17.57
N MET A 217 19.46 -7.37 17.63
CA MET A 217 19.03 -6.43 16.57
C MET A 217 19.60 -5.03 16.74
N TYR A 218 20.21 -4.73 17.89
CA TYR A 218 20.62 -3.38 18.23
C TYR A 218 21.57 -2.78 17.19
N GLU A 219 22.65 -3.50 16.87
CA GLU A 219 23.68 -3.01 15.97
C GLU A 219 23.11 -2.73 14.57
N GLU A 220 22.28 -3.63 14.05
CA GLU A 220 21.62 -3.47 12.74
C GLU A 220 20.74 -2.22 12.72
N TYR A 221 19.88 -2.04 13.72
CA TYR A 221 18.96 -0.90 13.76
C TYR A 221 19.70 0.42 14.02
N ASN A 222 20.70 0.39 14.89
CA ASN A 222 21.51 1.58 15.20
C ASN A 222 22.30 2.03 13.96
N GLN A 223 22.89 1.11 13.20
CA GLN A 223 23.57 1.44 11.94
C GLN A 223 22.60 2.03 10.91
N ASP A 224 21.43 1.40 10.72
CA ASP A 224 20.42 1.91 9.79
C ASP A 224 19.91 3.31 10.20
N LEU A 225 19.74 3.57 11.50
CA LEU A 225 19.33 4.88 12.04
C LEU A 225 20.43 5.94 11.88
N LEU A 226 21.69 5.61 12.17
CA LEU A 226 22.82 6.52 11.99
C LEU A 226 23.03 6.88 10.51
N ALA A 227 22.79 5.93 9.60
CA ALA A 227 22.85 6.17 8.16
C ALA A 227 21.88 7.25 7.69
N VAL A 228 20.76 7.49 8.41
CA VAL A 228 19.81 8.54 8.04
C VAL A 228 20.49 9.91 7.94
N GLU A 229 21.33 10.22 8.94
CA GLU A 229 22.04 11.50 8.99
C GLU A 229 23.33 11.47 8.16
N GLN A 230 24.03 10.32 8.18
CA GLN A 230 25.36 10.20 7.58
C GLN A 230 25.32 10.04 6.05
N SER A 231 24.26 9.43 5.50
CA SER A 231 24.13 9.09 4.08
C SER A 231 23.12 9.95 3.33
N GLN A 232 22.81 11.15 3.86
CA GLN A 232 21.92 12.14 3.22
C GLN A 232 20.47 11.67 2.97
N TYR A 233 19.94 10.74 3.77
CA TYR A 233 18.49 10.46 3.78
C TYR A 233 17.71 11.60 4.46
N ALA A 234 18.37 12.36 5.34
CA ALA A 234 17.86 13.61 5.88
C ALA A 234 19.01 14.63 6.03
N LYS A 235 18.65 15.92 6.07
CA LYS A 235 19.60 17.00 6.34
C LYS A 235 19.00 18.02 7.29
N TRP A 236 19.73 18.29 8.37
CA TRP A 236 19.40 19.37 9.29
C TRP A 236 19.85 20.72 8.71
N ILE A 237 18.90 21.62 8.47
CA ILE A 237 19.20 23.00 8.10
C ILE A 237 19.46 23.79 9.38
N ARG A 238 20.70 24.22 9.58
CA ARG A 238 21.11 25.02 10.75
C ARG A 238 21.21 26.48 10.34
N LEU A 239 20.72 27.37 11.20
CA LEU A 239 21.06 28.79 11.10
C LEU A 239 22.55 28.96 11.41
N LYS A 240 23.25 29.77 10.60
CA LYS A 240 24.60 30.19 10.98
C LYS A 240 24.46 31.10 12.20
N GLN A 241 25.05 30.71 13.32
CA GLN A 241 25.31 31.67 14.39
C GLN A 241 26.36 32.64 13.85
N ILE A 242 26.00 33.93 13.81
CA ILE A 242 26.91 35.04 13.48
C ILE A 242 27.71 35.37 14.75
#